data_AF-F1W110-F1
#
_entry.id   AF-F1W110-F1
#
_cell.length_a   1.000
_cell.length_b   1.000
_cell.length_c   1.000
_cell.angle_alpha   90.00
_cell.angle_beta   90.00
_cell.angle_gamma   90.00
#
_symmetry.space_group_name_H-M   'P 1'
#
loop_
_entity.id
_entity.type
_entity.pdbx_description
1 polymer ?
#
loop_
_entity_poly.entity_id
_entity_poly.type
_entity_poly.pdbx_seq_one_letter_code
_entity_poly.pdbx_strand_id
1 'polypeptide(L)'
;MEDLDQRYQVRQRKANPDEKDVPVYAKAMIGKTGAFEGVSFIRNKDKASVMTMALAQQVIDWTEARKTRAGEYVTTIICKGQ
;
A
#
# COMPACT_ATOMS: atom_id res chain seq x y z
N MET A 1 -24.66 -4.97 -5.98
CA MET A 1 -23.34 -5.56 -6.23
C MET A 1 -22.42 -4.85 -5.27
N GLU A 2 -22.15 -5.44 -4.11
CA GLU A 2 -21.38 -4.75 -3.08
C GLU A 2 -19.97 -4.48 -3.59
N ASP A 3 -19.54 -3.22 -3.56
CA ASP A 3 -18.17 -2.73 -3.80
C ASP A 3 -17.18 -3.30 -2.77
N LEU A 4 -17.14 -4.63 -2.63
CA LEU A 4 -16.11 -5.38 -1.91
C LEU A 4 -14.73 -5.09 -2.49
N ASP A 5 -14.68 -4.66 -3.75
CA ASP A 5 -13.44 -4.29 -4.40
C ASP A 5 -12.83 -3.04 -3.75
N GLN A 6 -13.59 -2.02 -3.34
CA GLN A 6 -13.03 -0.77 -2.78
C GLN A 6 -12.79 -0.79 -1.26
N ARG A 7 -12.19 -1.85 -0.73
CA ARG A 7 -11.90 -1.97 0.72
C ARG A 7 -10.47 -2.35 1.04
N TYR A 8 -9.55 -2.38 0.07
CA TYR A 8 -8.18 -2.78 0.33
C TYR A 8 -7.29 -1.57 0.61
N GLN A 9 -6.29 -1.77 1.46
CA GLN A 9 -5.17 -0.87 1.66
C GLN A 9 -3.89 -1.69 1.56
N VAL A 10 -2.79 -1.07 1.17
CA VAL A 10 -1.49 -1.74 1.20
C VAL A 10 -0.73 -1.25 2.41
N ARG A 11 -0.21 -2.19 3.20
CA ARG A 11 0.64 -1.93 4.36
C ARG A 11 2.04 -2.41 4.06
N GLN A 12 3.03 -1.58 4.35
CA GLN A 12 4.44 -1.96 4.32
C GLN A 12 5.02 -1.85 5.72
N ARG A 13 5.82 -2.83 6.12
CA ARG A 13 6.57 -2.85 7.38
C ARG A 13 7.94 -3.45 7.15
N LYS A 14 8.89 -3.30 8.07
CA LYS A 14 10.17 -4.02 7.93
C LYS A 14 9.97 -5.54 8.04
N ALA A 15 10.79 -6.28 7.29
CA ALA A 15 10.85 -7.74 7.39
C ALA A 15 11.33 -8.17 8.78
N ASN A 16 12.32 -7.45 9.33
CA ASN A 16 12.80 -7.57 10.69
C ASN A 16 12.33 -6.36 11.50
N PRO A 17 11.12 -6.41 12.10
CA PRO A 17 10.61 -5.31 12.91
C PRO A 17 11.38 -5.22 14.22
N ASP A 18 11.74 -3.98 14.58
CA ASP A 18 12.27 -3.62 15.90
C ASP A 18 11.13 -3.01 16.73
N GLU A 19 11.32 -2.76 18.04
CA GLU A 19 10.26 -2.20 18.90
C GLU A 19 9.77 -0.81 18.43
N LYS A 20 10.58 -0.12 17.62
CA LYS A 20 10.26 1.20 17.05
C LYS A 20 9.73 1.14 15.61
N ASP A 21 9.61 -0.06 15.02
CA ASP A 21 9.12 -0.18 13.64
C ASP A 21 7.60 -0.04 13.58
N VAL A 22 7.16 1.11 13.08
CA VAL A 22 5.74 1.41 12.90
C VAL A 22 5.36 1.11 11.45
N PRO A 23 4.31 0.30 11.19
CA PRO A 23 3.88 0.03 9.83
C PRO A 23 3.46 1.32 9.12
N VAL A 24 3.77 1.37 7.83
CA VAL A 24 3.33 2.43 6.92
C VAL A 24 2.29 1.89 5.95
N TYR A 25 1.48 2.79 5.42
CA TYR A 25 0.33 2.50 4.59
C TYR A 25 0.47 3.24 3.26
N ALA A 26 0.09 2.57 2.19
CA ALA A 26 0.15 3.08 0.84
C ALA A 26 -0.92 4.14 0.60
N LYS A 27 -0.47 5.27 0.09
CA LYS A 27 -1.27 6.32 -0.52
C LYS A 27 -0.96 6.33 -2.00
N ALA A 28 -1.81 5.67 -2.78
CA ALA A 28 -1.73 5.69 -4.24
C ALA A 28 -1.94 7.12 -4.73
N MET A 29 -1.02 7.59 -5.57
CA MET A 29 -1.13 8.84 -6.31
C MET A 29 -1.72 8.52 -7.66
N ILE A 30 -2.97 8.91 -7.83
CA ILE A 30 -3.67 8.83 -9.11
C ILE A 30 -3.58 10.22 -9.74
N GLY A 31 -3.06 10.29 -10.96
CA GLY A 31 -2.97 11.52 -11.73
C GLY A 31 -4.34 12.03 -12.16
N LYS A 32 -4.36 13.24 -12.72
CA LYS A 32 -5.60 13.90 -13.16
C LYS A 32 -6.39 13.11 -14.21
N THR A 33 -5.74 12.19 -14.91
CA THR A 33 -6.34 11.32 -15.94
C THR A 33 -6.84 9.98 -15.40
N GLY A 34 -6.71 9.72 -14.09
CA GLY A 34 -7.01 8.42 -13.51
C GLY A 34 -5.86 7.41 -13.60
N ALA A 35 -4.71 7.78 -14.18
CA ALA A 35 -3.53 6.93 -14.27
C ALA A 35 -2.81 6.82 -12.91
N PHE A 36 -2.31 5.63 -12.58
CA PHE A 36 -1.44 5.44 -11.43
C PHE A 36 -0.07 6.05 -11.69
N GLU A 37 0.29 7.09 -10.95
CA GLU A 37 1.58 7.80 -11.09
C GLU A 37 2.62 7.34 -10.05
N GLY A 38 2.15 6.70 -8.98
CA GLY A 38 3.02 6.10 -7.98
C GLY A 38 2.34 5.92 -6.64
N VAL A 39 3.13 5.58 -5.62
CA VAL A 39 2.64 5.40 -4.25
C VAL A 39 3.57 6.09 -3.25
N SER A 40 2.97 6.69 -2.23
CA SER A 40 3.68 7.16 -1.03
C SER A 40 3.30 6.34 0.18
N PHE A 41 4.26 6.07 1.04
CA PHE A 41 4.02 5.35 2.28
C PHE A 41 3.91 6.32 3.46
N ILE A 42 2.81 6.26 4.21
CA ILE A 42 2.52 7.14 5.34
C ILE A 42 2.24 6.32 6.61
N ARG A 43 2.58 6.81 7.80
CA ARG A 43 2.30 6.09 9.06
C ARG A 43 0.82 6.12 9.47
N ASN A 44 0.04 7.03 8.88
CA ASN A 44 -1.36 7.24 9.25
C ASN A 44 -2.29 6.39 8.36
N LYS A 45 -2.90 5.35 8.96
CA LYS A 45 -3.85 4.44 8.29
C LYS A 45 -5.08 5.17 7.76
N ASP A 46 -5.63 6.13 8.50
CA ASP A 46 -6.86 6.84 8.12
C ASP A 46 -6.68 7.74 6.88
N LYS A 47 -5.44 8.16 6.60
CA LYS A 47 -5.09 8.94 5.42
C LYS A 47 -4.62 8.08 4.24
N ALA A 48 -4.57 6.76 4.41
CA ALA A 48 -4.14 5.83 3.37
C ALA A 48 -5.21 5.74 2.28
N SER A 49 -4.77 5.46 1.05
CA SER A 49 -5.72 5.30 -0.05
C SER A 49 -6.41 3.95 0.09
N VAL A 50 -7.74 3.98 0.15
CA VAL A 50 -8.56 2.77 0.00
C VAL A 50 -8.70 2.51 -1.49
N MET A 51 -8.39 1.30 -1.91
CA MET A 51 -8.23 0.93 -3.30
C MET A 51 -8.83 -0.43 -3.60
N THR A 52 -9.01 -0.68 -4.90
CA THR A 52 -9.38 -1.98 -5.44
C THR A 52 -8.30 -3.02 -5.24
N MET A 53 -8.64 -4.31 -5.28
CA MET A 53 -7.62 -5.37 -5.22
C MET A 53 -6.61 -5.19 -6.37
N ALA A 54 -7.11 -4.83 -7.56
CA ALA A 54 -6.28 -4.56 -8.74
C ALA A 54 -5.29 -3.40 -8.52
N LEU A 55 -5.73 -2.30 -7.90
CA LEU A 55 -4.85 -1.16 -7.61
C LEU A 55 -3.89 -1.47 -6.46
N ALA A 56 -4.32 -2.25 -5.45
CA ALA A 56 -3.44 -2.75 -4.40
C ALA A 56 -2.31 -3.63 -4.96
N GLN A 57 -2.63 -4.48 -5.94
CA GLN A 57 -1.63 -5.30 -6.61
C GLN A 57 -0.63 -4.46 -7.41
N GLN A 58 -1.10 -3.41 -8.13
CA GLN A 58 -0.21 -2.46 -8.82
C GLN A 58 0.74 -1.74 -7.86
N VAL A 59 0.26 -1.38 -6.66
CA VAL A 59 1.09 -0.77 -5.62
C VAL A 59 2.17 -1.75 -5.14
N ILE A 60 1.84 -3.03 -4.95
CA ILE A 60 2.82 -4.05 -4.59
C ILE A 60 3.87 -4.18 -5.68
N ASP A 61 3.45 -4.40 -6.93
CA ASP A 61 4.35 -4.56 -8.07
C ASP A 61 5.29 -3.37 -8.23
N TRP A 62 4.77 -2.14 -8.13
CA TRP A 62 5.58 -0.92 -8.19
C TRP A 62 6.58 -0.82 -7.04
N THR A 63 6.21 -1.33 -5.86
CA THR A 63 7.08 -1.35 -4.68
C THR A 63 8.19 -2.40 -4.82
N GLU A 64 7.87 -3.58 -5.35
CA GLU A 64 8.84 -4.64 -5.64
C GLU A 64 9.79 -4.23 -6.78
N ALA A 65 9.30 -3.50 -7.78
CA ALA A 65 10.12 -2.93 -8.85
C ALA A 65 11.16 -1.92 -8.33
N ARG A 66 10.90 -1.26 -7.19
CA ARG A 66 11.87 -0.38 -6.51
C ARG A 66 12.90 -1.20 -5.73
N LYS A 67 13.86 -1.77 -6.49
CA LYS A 67 14.97 -2.64 -6.04
C LYS A 67 15.78 -2.15 -4.85
N THR A 68 15.77 -0.85 -4.53
CA THR A 68 16.60 -0.28 -3.45
C THR A 68 16.23 -0.78 -2.06
N ARG A 69 15.05 -1.40 -1.87
CA ARG A 69 14.54 -1.86 -0.57
C ARG A 69 13.86 -3.23 -0.61
N ALA A 70 13.94 -3.92 -1.75
CA ALA A 70 13.39 -5.25 -1.91
C ALA A 70 14.09 -6.23 -0.95
N GLY A 71 13.33 -6.79 0.00
CA GLY A 71 13.84 -7.68 1.05
C GLY A 71 13.98 -7.05 2.44
N GLU A 72 14.07 -5.72 2.55
CA GLU A 72 14.10 -5.03 3.86
C GLU A 72 12.67 -4.76 4.39
N TYR A 73 11.71 -4.63 3.48
CA TYR A 73 10.31 -4.34 3.81
C TYR A 73 9.36 -5.36 3.20
N VAL A 74 8.40 -5.81 4.00
CA VAL A 74 7.29 -6.67 3.60
C VAL A 74 6.09 -5.80 3.31
N THR A 75 5.59 -5.88 2.07
CA THR A 75 4.41 -5.16 1.61
C THR A 75 3.24 -6.14 1.48
N THR A 76 2.15 -5.89 2.19
CA THR A 76 0.99 -6.78 2.30
C THR A 76 -0.30 -6.01 2.05
N ILE A 77 -1.25 -6.61 1.34
CA ILE A 77 -2.61 -6.08 1.19
C ILE A 77 -3.40 -6.37 2.48
N ILE A 78 -4.13 -5.39 2.99
CA ILE A 78 -5.00 -5.50 4.17
C ILE A 78 -6.41 -5.00 3.82
N CYS A 79 -7.44 -5.59 4.42
CA CYS A 79 -8.81 -5.09 4.30
C CYS A 79 -9.07 -3.97 5.32
N LYS A 80 -9.76 -2.91 4.89
CA LYS A 80 -10.30 -1.88 5.78
C LYS A 80 -11.47 -2.48 6.55
N GLY A 81 -11.25 -2.79 7.83
CA GLY A 81 -12.27 -3.29 8.75
C GLY A 81 -11.95 -4.61 9.46
N GLN A 82 -10.74 -5.15 9.28
CA GLN A 82 -10.22 -6.29 10.03
C GLN A 82 -9.18 -5.84 11.07
#